data_AF-A0A1V9YVJ6-F1
#
_entry.id   AF-A0A1V9YVJ6-F1
#
_cell.length_a   1.000
_cell.length_b   1.000
_cell.length_c   1.000
_cell.angle_alpha   90.00
_cell.angle_beta   90.00
_cell.angle_gamma   90.00
#
_symmetry.space_group_name_H-M   'P 1'
#
loop_
_entity.id
_entity.type
_entity.pdbx_description
1 polymer ?
#
loop_
_entity_poly.entity_id
_entity_poly.type
_entity_poly.pdbx_seq_one_letter_code
_entity_poly.pdbx_strand_id
1 'polypeptide(L)'
;ILIKAERERKAALKRAAEAKAKADALLAADALRAANAKRLEEAKRLQDEEALRTSGNHNNQDEEPVETSSEGSDGDRLSASSQSILTSAAARVAEAEAAAVEAQKAAMAALAHNRVIQAENESLRAKLAAYVAEHADAELLRENERLKHQVLTLQSKLVRAQEVSLISAKVVDSRMTFREGRQFVEYKLQIETNNRGTLYVWHRYSTFRNLATTLQTKNGYRRKDIPDLPNKQLFASLSEKIVQERIQKLNEFLEAATNTDYLQWGIRVDQDTCVYKRRTRSSSGSTDSMRADLRESMVSTIASSDASHSPRSSSRESFSIRESFFGRRKHS
;
A
#
# COMPACT_ATOMS: atom_id res chain seq x y z
N ILE A 1 2.85 21.96 -0.57
CA ILE A 1 3.38 20.57 -0.58
C ILE A 1 2.32 19.59 -1.12
N LEU A 2 1.09 19.56 -0.58
CA LEU A 2 0.00 18.69 -1.06
C LEU A 2 -0.37 18.87 -2.54
N ILE A 3 -0.50 20.11 -3.03
CA ILE A 3 -0.82 20.41 -4.45
C ILE A 3 0.28 19.91 -5.40
N LYS A 4 1.55 19.90 -4.95
CA LYS A 4 2.68 19.41 -5.74
C LYS A 4 2.65 17.88 -5.83
N ALA A 5 2.39 17.21 -4.71
CA ALA A 5 2.23 15.75 -4.67
C ALA A 5 1.03 15.26 -5.51
N GLU A 6 -0.07 16.01 -5.53
CA GLU A 6 -1.24 15.67 -6.36
C GLU A 6 -0.96 15.83 -7.87
N ARG A 7 -0.24 16.88 -8.27
CA ARG A 7 0.23 17.05 -9.65
C ARG A 7 1.20 15.94 -10.08
N GLU A 8 2.12 15.54 -9.21
CA GLU A 8 3.05 14.44 -9.45
C GLU A 8 2.31 13.10 -9.60
N ARG A 9 1.31 12.83 -8.76
CA ARG A 9 0.46 11.63 -8.87
C ARG A 9 -0.33 11.62 -10.18
N LYS A 10 -0.91 12.75 -10.59
CA LYS A 10 -1.65 12.87 -11.85
C LYS A 10 -0.73 12.68 -13.06
N ALA A 11 0.49 13.19 -13.01
CA ALA A 11 1.50 12.97 -14.04
C ALA A 11 1.96 11.51 -14.11
N ALA A 12 2.13 10.84 -12.96
CA ALA A 12 2.49 9.43 -12.90
C ALA A 12 1.39 8.53 -13.48
N LEU A 13 0.13 8.79 -13.16
CA LEU A 13 -1.01 8.06 -13.74
C LEU A 13 -1.10 8.25 -15.26
N LYS A 14 -0.85 9.47 -15.76
CA LYS A 14 -0.82 9.74 -17.19
C LYS A 14 0.29 8.96 -17.89
N ARG A 15 1.52 8.92 -17.34
CA ARG A 15 2.62 8.13 -17.91
C ARG A 15 2.34 6.63 -17.89
N ALA A 16 1.71 6.12 -16.82
CA ALA A 16 1.34 4.71 -16.73
C ALA A 16 0.28 4.33 -17.80
N ALA A 17 -0.70 5.20 -18.04
CA ALA A 17 -1.69 5.01 -19.09
C ALA A 17 -1.07 5.04 -20.50
N GLU A 18 -0.15 5.97 -20.75
CA GLU A 18 0.59 6.05 -22.02
C GLU A 18 1.50 4.83 -22.25
N ALA A 19 2.16 4.33 -21.20
CA ALA A 19 2.98 3.13 -21.27
C ALA A 19 2.13 1.87 -21.57
N LYS A 20 0.97 1.74 -20.94
CA LYS A 20 0.02 0.67 -21.22
C LYS A 20 -0.49 0.73 -22.66
N ALA A 21 -0.90 1.91 -23.13
CA ALA A 21 -1.36 2.08 -24.51
C ALA A 21 -0.26 1.74 -25.55
N LYS A 22 1.00 2.05 -25.26
CA LYS A 22 2.13 1.66 -26.11
C LYS A 22 2.37 0.14 -26.11
N ALA A 23 2.26 -0.51 -24.96
CA ALA A 23 2.39 -1.96 -24.87
C ALA A 23 1.27 -2.67 -25.64
N ASP A 24 0.02 -2.22 -25.48
CA ASP A 24 -1.13 -2.75 -26.20
C ASP A 24 -0.99 -2.56 -27.73
N ALA A 25 -0.48 -1.40 -28.17
CA ALA A 25 -0.21 -1.15 -29.59
C ALA A 25 0.90 -2.05 -30.15
N LEU A 26 1.93 -2.35 -29.35
CA LEU A 26 3.03 -3.23 -29.77
C LEU A 26 2.56 -4.68 -29.90
N LEU A 27 1.75 -5.16 -28.95
CA LEU A 27 1.10 -6.47 -29.04
C LEU A 27 0.17 -6.59 -30.25
N ALA A 28 -0.62 -5.55 -30.54
CA ALA A 28 -1.48 -5.51 -31.72
C ALA A 28 -0.66 -5.54 -33.03
N ALA A 29 0.47 -4.82 -33.08
CA ALA A 29 1.36 -4.82 -34.23
C ALA A 29 2.01 -6.20 -34.45
N ASP A 30 2.45 -6.86 -33.38
CA ASP A 30 3.05 -8.19 -33.46
C ASP A 30 2.01 -9.25 -33.87
N ALA A 31 0.77 -9.15 -33.37
CA ALA A 31 -0.33 -10.00 -33.81
C ALA A 31 -0.63 -9.84 -35.32
N LEU A 32 -0.59 -8.60 -35.82
CA LEU A 32 -0.80 -8.33 -37.25
C LEU A 32 0.35 -8.84 -38.11
N ARG A 33 1.61 -8.73 -37.65
CA ARG A 33 2.76 -9.35 -38.35
C ARG A 33 2.65 -10.87 -38.38
N ALA A 34 2.25 -11.50 -37.28
CA ALA A 34 2.04 -12.94 -37.24
C ALA A 34 0.92 -13.41 -38.19
N ALA A 35 -0.18 -12.65 -38.27
CA ALA A 35 -1.27 -12.93 -39.20
C ALA A 35 -0.83 -12.79 -40.67
N ASN A 36 -0.04 -11.77 -41.00
CA ASN A 36 0.52 -11.60 -42.35
C ASN A 36 1.53 -12.68 -42.71
N ALA A 37 2.35 -13.14 -41.74
CA ALA A 37 3.29 -14.22 -41.95
C ALA A 37 2.56 -15.54 -42.28
N LYS A 38 1.49 -15.86 -41.54
CA LYS A 38 0.63 -17.02 -41.82
C LYS A 38 -0.02 -16.94 -43.19
N ARG A 39 -0.55 -15.78 -43.58
CA ARG A 39 -1.13 -15.58 -44.92
C ARG A 39 -0.11 -15.77 -46.04
N LEU A 40 1.13 -15.32 -45.84
CA LEU A 40 2.20 -15.51 -46.82
C LEU A 40 2.61 -16.98 -46.94
N GLU A 41 2.65 -17.70 -45.82
CA GLU A 41 2.93 -19.14 -45.80
C GLU A 41 1.82 -19.95 -46.48
N GLU A 42 0.55 -19.62 -46.24
CA GLU A 42 -0.60 -20.22 -46.93
C GLU A 42 -0.56 -19.93 -48.44
N ALA A 43 -0.22 -18.69 -48.86
CA ALA A 43 -0.08 -18.34 -50.26
C ALA A 43 1.06 -19.12 -50.94
N LYS A 44 2.19 -19.33 -50.26
CA LYS A 44 3.29 -20.17 -50.77
C LYS A 44 2.86 -21.64 -50.90
N ARG A 45 2.16 -22.19 -49.91
CA ARG A 45 1.65 -23.57 -49.99
C ARG A 45 0.70 -23.77 -51.17
N LEU A 46 -0.14 -22.79 -51.46
CA LEU A 46 -1.04 -22.84 -52.62
C LEU A 46 -0.26 -22.75 -53.94
N GLN A 47 0.78 -21.93 -54.03
CA GLN A 47 1.66 -21.86 -55.21
C GLN A 47 2.46 -23.16 -55.41
N ASP A 48 2.97 -23.76 -54.34
CA ASP A 48 3.68 -25.05 -54.41
C ASP A 48 2.73 -26.19 -54.84
N GLU A 49 1.49 -26.18 -54.36
CA GLU A 49 0.45 -27.15 -54.78
C GLU A 49 0.06 -26.96 -56.25
N GLU A 50 -0.02 -25.71 -56.73
CA GLU A 50 -0.27 -25.40 -58.14
C GLU A 50 0.91 -25.82 -59.03
N ALA A 51 2.15 -25.58 -58.59
CA ALA A 51 3.37 -26.00 -59.28
C ALA A 51 3.47 -27.53 -59.41
N LEU A 52 3.13 -28.27 -58.34
CA LEU A 52 3.06 -29.74 -58.34
C LEU A 52 1.99 -30.28 -59.31
N ARG A 53 0.86 -29.58 -59.46
CA ARG A 53 -0.17 -29.95 -60.45
C ARG A 53 0.27 -29.70 -61.88
N THR A 54 1.07 -28.67 -62.14
CA THR A 54 1.66 -28.41 -63.48
C THR A 54 2.84 -29.30 -63.82
N SER A 55 3.63 -29.77 -62.84
CA SER A 55 4.81 -30.62 -63.07
C SER A 55 4.48 -32.11 -63.25
N GLY A 56 3.24 -32.53 -62.96
CA GLY A 56 2.77 -33.91 -63.17
C GLY A 56 2.56 -34.32 -64.63
N ASN A 57 2.95 -33.50 -65.61
CA ASN A 57 2.67 -33.75 -67.03
C ASN A 57 3.90 -33.62 -67.97
N HIS A 58 5.13 -33.78 -67.46
CA HIS A 58 6.32 -33.83 -68.31
C HIS A 58 7.38 -34.82 -67.78
N ASN A 59 7.55 -35.91 -68.54
CA ASN A 59 8.78 -36.67 -68.85
C ASN A 59 9.63 -37.23 -67.67
N ASN A 60 9.79 -38.55 -67.52
CA ASN A 60 10.53 -39.53 -68.37
C ASN A 60 11.96 -39.11 -68.77
N GLN A 61 12.87 -40.09 -68.64
CA GLN A 61 14.30 -40.17 -69.00
C GLN A 61 15.23 -39.95 -67.80
N ASP A 62 15.75 -41.04 -67.20
CA ASP A 62 16.87 -41.90 -67.66
C ASP A 62 18.22 -41.19 -67.54
N GLU A 63 19.06 -41.61 -66.58
CA GLU A 63 20.52 -41.60 -66.72
C GLU A 63 21.17 -42.53 -65.68
N GLU A 64 21.70 -43.65 -66.18
CA GLU A 64 22.53 -44.64 -65.49
C GLU A 64 24.04 -44.32 -65.67
N PRO A 65 24.96 -45.02 -64.97
CA PRO A 65 26.28 -44.50 -64.58
C PRO A 65 27.39 -44.71 -65.63
N VAL A 66 28.38 -43.82 -65.63
CA VAL A 66 29.58 -43.93 -66.49
C VAL A 66 30.61 -44.86 -65.83
N GLU A 67 30.84 -46.02 -66.45
CA GLU A 67 32.01 -46.86 -66.22
C GLU A 67 33.28 -46.22 -66.82
N THR A 68 34.38 -46.19 -66.07
CA THR A 68 35.71 -45.91 -66.62
C THR A 68 36.56 -47.17 -66.54
N SER A 69 36.54 -47.95 -67.61
CA SER A 69 37.56 -48.95 -67.91
C SER A 69 38.79 -48.25 -68.49
N SER A 70 39.95 -48.41 -67.85
CA SER A 70 41.25 -48.11 -68.46
C SER A 70 42.06 -49.41 -68.46
N GLU A 71 42.17 -49.95 -69.67
CA GLU A 71 42.85 -51.17 -70.04
C GLU A 71 44.31 -50.86 -70.45
N GLY A 72 45.22 -51.79 -70.17
CA GLY A 72 46.64 -51.73 -70.54
C GLY A 72 47.55 -51.74 -69.30
N SER A 73 48.70 -52.39 -69.28
CA SER A 73 49.41 -53.22 -70.24
C SER A 73 50.57 -53.83 -69.45
N ASP A 74 50.93 -55.07 -69.79
CA ASP A 74 52.24 -55.70 -69.60
C ASP A 74 52.79 -55.90 -68.18
N GLY A 75 52.88 -57.19 -67.83
CA GLY A 75 53.77 -57.64 -66.78
C GLY A 75 55.21 -57.56 -67.23
N ASP A 76 56.06 -56.94 -66.41
CA ASP A 76 57.37 -57.50 -66.09
C ASP A 76 57.92 -56.87 -64.79
N ARG A 77 58.21 -57.74 -63.82
CA ARG A 77 59.13 -57.56 -62.67
C ARG A 77 59.24 -56.17 -62.03
N LEU A 78 58.38 -55.91 -61.04
CA LEU A 78 58.55 -54.81 -60.09
C LEU A 78 59.88 -54.95 -59.31
N SER A 79 60.74 -53.93 -59.38
CA SER A 79 61.94 -53.81 -58.54
C SER A 79 61.54 -53.66 -57.05
N ALA A 80 62.30 -54.30 -56.15
CA ALA A 80 62.03 -54.32 -54.70
C ALA A 80 61.88 -52.91 -54.08
N SER A 81 62.51 -51.89 -54.67
CA SER A 81 62.41 -50.50 -54.23
C SER A 81 61.03 -49.88 -54.50
N SER A 82 60.43 -50.14 -55.68
CA SER A 82 59.09 -49.64 -56.03
C SER A 82 57.99 -50.34 -55.23
N GLN A 83 58.15 -51.64 -54.94
CA GLN A 83 57.24 -52.37 -54.06
C GLN A 83 57.28 -51.82 -52.62
N SER A 84 58.46 -51.45 -52.12
CA SER A 84 58.61 -50.84 -50.78
C SER A 84 57.94 -49.47 -50.69
N ILE A 85 58.05 -48.62 -51.73
CA ILE A 85 57.40 -47.31 -51.78
C ILE A 85 55.87 -47.45 -51.81
N LEU A 86 55.34 -48.36 -52.64
CA LEU A 86 53.90 -48.63 -52.69
C LEU A 86 53.37 -49.17 -51.37
N THR A 87 54.11 -50.06 -50.71
CA THR A 87 53.76 -50.60 -49.39
C THR A 87 53.77 -49.50 -48.31
N SER A 88 54.75 -48.60 -48.35
CA SER A 88 54.82 -47.45 -47.42
C SER A 88 53.70 -46.43 -47.68
N ALA A 89 53.36 -46.17 -48.94
CA ALA A 89 52.24 -45.30 -49.30
C ALA A 89 50.90 -45.90 -48.85
N ALA A 90 50.69 -47.21 -49.06
CA ALA A 90 49.51 -47.91 -48.59
C ALA A 90 49.39 -47.89 -47.05
N ALA A 91 50.50 -48.06 -46.33
CA ALA A 91 50.52 -47.96 -44.86
C ALA A 91 50.15 -46.55 -44.38
N ARG A 92 50.63 -45.49 -45.05
CA ARG A 92 50.28 -44.10 -44.72
C ARG A 92 48.82 -43.77 -45.04
N VAL A 93 48.27 -44.32 -46.12
CA VAL A 93 46.85 -44.15 -46.44
C VAL A 93 45.99 -44.87 -45.41
N ALA A 94 46.33 -46.10 -45.03
CA ALA A 94 45.63 -46.83 -43.97
C ALA A 94 45.70 -46.11 -42.61
N GLU A 95 46.85 -45.51 -42.27
CA GLU A 95 47.01 -44.69 -41.06
C GLU A 95 46.17 -43.40 -41.13
N ALA A 96 46.16 -42.72 -42.28
CA ALA A 96 45.33 -41.52 -42.49
C ALA A 96 43.83 -41.82 -42.45
N GLU A 97 43.40 -42.95 -43.02
CA GLU A 97 42.02 -43.43 -42.95
C GLU A 97 41.62 -43.79 -41.52
N ALA A 98 42.48 -44.48 -40.77
CA ALA A 98 42.25 -44.77 -39.36
C ALA A 98 42.11 -43.49 -38.52
N ALA A 99 42.99 -42.50 -38.75
CA ALA A 99 42.92 -41.20 -38.09
C ALA A 99 41.66 -40.41 -38.47
N ALA A 100 41.21 -40.48 -39.73
CA ALA A 100 39.98 -39.84 -40.18
C ALA A 100 38.72 -40.46 -39.52
N VAL A 101 38.69 -41.79 -39.39
CA VAL A 101 37.61 -42.50 -38.70
C VAL A 101 37.58 -42.16 -37.21
N GLU A 102 38.75 -42.09 -36.56
CA GLU A 102 38.85 -41.68 -35.15
C GLU A 102 38.39 -40.23 -34.94
N ALA A 103 38.80 -39.31 -35.83
CA ALA A 103 38.36 -37.92 -35.80
C ALA A 103 36.84 -37.78 -36.01
N GLN A 104 36.25 -38.55 -36.93
CA GLN A 104 34.81 -38.59 -37.14
C GLN A 104 34.07 -39.10 -35.91
N LYS A 105 34.59 -40.17 -35.28
CA LYS A 105 34.03 -40.71 -34.03
C LYS A 105 34.10 -39.69 -32.89
N ALA A 106 35.22 -38.98 -32.75
CA ALA A 106 35.39 -37.91 -31.76
C ALA A 106 34.42 -36.75 -32.02
N ALA A 107 34.25 -36.33 -33.28
CA ALA A 107 33.30 -35.28 -33.66
C ALA A 107 31.85 -35.68 -33.36
N MET A 108 31.46 -36.92 -33.66
CA MET A 108 30.13 -37.44 -33.32
C MET A 108 29.89 -37.47 -31.80
N ALA A 109 30.90 -37.88 -31.02
CA ALA A 109 30.81 -37.85 -29.56
C ALA A 109 30.66 -36.41 -29.02
N ALA A 110 31.40 -35.45 -29.58
CA ALA A 110 31.29 -34.04 -29.22
C ALA A 110 29.92 -33.44 -29.57
N LEU A 111 29.33 -33.82 -30.72
CA LEU A 111 27.97 -33.42 -31.08
C LEU A 111 26.93 -34.04 -30.16
N ALA A 112 27.09 -35.31 -29.76
CA ALA A 112 26.19 -35.95 -28.81
C ALA A 112 26.22 -35.25 -27.44
N HIS A 113 27.41 -34.92 -26.94
CA HIS A 113 27.58 -34.17 -25.69
C HIS A 113 26.99 -32.75 -25.77
N ASN A 114 27.21 -32.04 -26.89
CA ASN A 114 26.59 -30.72 -27.10
C ASN A 114 25.06 -30.79 -27.10
N ARG A 115 24.46 -31.84 -27.67
CA ARG A 115 23.00 -32.04 -27.62
C ARG A 115 22.50 -32.22 -26.18
N VAL A 116 23.22 -32.98 -25.35
CA VAL A 116 22.86 -33.14 -23.93
C VAL A 116 22.94 -31.80 -23.20
N ILE A 117 24.04 -31.06 -23.38
CA ILE A 117 24.19 -29.71 -22.79
C ILE A 117 23.08 -28.77 -23.26
N GLN A 118 22.69 -28.81 -24.53
CA GLN A 118 21.59 -28.00 -25.04
C GLN A 118 20.26 -28.35 -24.38
N ALA A 119 19.94 -29.64 -24.27
CA ALA A 119 18.73 -30.10 -23.60
C ALA A 119 18.69 -29.70 -22.11
N GLU A 120 19.84 -29.79 -21.41
CA GLU A 120 19.95 -29.33 -20.02
C GLU A 120 19.77 -27.82 -19.89
N ASN A 121 20.38 -27.04 -20.78
CA ASN A 121 20.23 -25.58 -20.80
C ASN A 121 18.78 -25.17 -21.08
N GLU A 122 18.08 -25.85 -21.98
CA GLU A 122 16.67 -25.63 -22.25
C GLU A 122 15.81 -25.95 -21.03
N SER A 123 16.08 -27.08 -20.37
CA SER A 123 15.40 -27.46 -19.12
C SER A 123 15.60 -26.43 -18.01
N LEU A 124 16.83 -25.93 -17.83
CA LEU A 124 17.16 -24.92 -16.83
C LEU A 124 16.47 -23.58 -17.13
N ARG A 125 16.45 -23.15 -18.40
CA ARG A 125 15.71 -21.95 -18.82
C ARG A 125 14.22 -22.08 -18.57
N ALA A 126 13.63 -23.24 -18.87
CA ALA A 126 12.23 -23.50 -18.61
C ALA A 126 11.90 -23.44 -17.10
N LYS A 127 12.76 -24.03 -16.25
CA LYS A 127 12.62 -23.96 -14.79
C LYS A 127 12.70 -22.53 -14.25
N LEU A 128 13.68 -21.75 -14.73
CA LEU A 128 13.83 -20.34 -14.35
C LEU A 128 12.62 -19.50 -14.78
N ALA A 129 12.13 -19.72 -16.00
CA ALA A 129 10.94 -19.03 -16.50
C ALA A 129 9.70 -19.33 -15.64
N ALA A 130 9.49 -20.60 -15.29
CA ALA A 130 8.38 -21.01 -14.41
C ALA A 130 8.51 -20.40 -13.01
N TYR A 131 9.70 -20.45 -12.41
CA TYR A 131 9.96 -19.85 -11.11
C TYR A 131 9.72 -18.35 -11.10
N VAL A 132 10.19 -17.63 -12.11
CA VAL A 132 9.99 -16.18 -12.23
C VAL A 132 8.51 -15.86 -12.41
N ALA A 133 7.78 -16.58 -13.26
CA ALA A 133 6.34 -16.34 -13.46
C ALA A 133 5.54 -16.58 -12.17
N GLU A 134 5.75 -17.71 -11.50
CA GLU A 134 5.00 -18.07 -10.29
C GLU A 134 5.33 -17.13 -9.12
N HIS A 135 6.61 -16.85 -8.88
CA HIS A 135 7.02 -16.06 -7.72
C HIS A 135 6.80 -14.56 -7.91
N ALA A 136 7.07 -14.01 -9.11
CA ALA A 136 6.86 -12.59 -9.35
C ALA A 136 5.37 -12.22 -9.23
N ASP A 137 4.48 -13.05 -9.79
CA ASP A 137 3.05 -12.80 -9.73
C ASP A 137 2.50 -13.04 -8.32
N ALA A 138 2.97 -14.07 -7.61
CA ALA A 138 2.54 -14.34 -6.23
C ALA A 138 3.00 -13.25 -5.24
N GLU A 139 4.23 -12.74 -5.37
CA GLU A 139 4.71 -11.62 -4.54
C GLU A 139 3.94 -10.33 -4.82
N LEU A 140 3.72 -10.01 -6.11
CA LEU A 140 2.93 -8.84 -6.50
C LEU A 140 1.49 -8.92 -5.99
N LEU A 141 0.86 -10.08 -6.01
CA LEU A 141 -0.49 -10.28 -5.48
C LEU A 141 -0.54 -10.05 -3.96
N ARG A 142 0.37 -10.64 -3.19
CA ARG A 142 0.45 -10.44 -1.73
C ARG A 142 0.67 -8.98 -1.38
N GLU A 143 1.56 -8.30 -2.09
CA GLU A 143 1.83 -6.89 -1.87
C GLU A 143 0.63 -6.02 -2.27
N ASN A 144 -0.08 -6.37 -3.35
CA ASN A 144 -1.31 -5.69 -3.74
C ASN A 144 -2.40 -5.82 -2.67
N GLU A 145 -2.58 -7.01 -2.10
CA GLU A 145 -3.49 -7.23 -0.97
C GLU A 145 -3.07 -6.43 0.26
N ARG A 146 -1.78 -6.45 0.63
CA ARG A 146 -1.25 -5.66 1.74
C ARG A 146 -1.52 -4.16 1.55
N LEU A 147 -1.26 -3.65 0.35
CA LEU A 147 -1.52 -2.26 -0.02
C LEU A 147 -3.02 -1.94 0.02
N LYS A 148 -3.90 -2.82 -0.44
CA LYS A 148 -5.36 -2.66 -0.31
C LYS A 148 -5.79 -2.53 1.14
N HIS A 149 -5.29 -3.40 2.03
CA HIS A 149 -5.57 -3.30 3.47
C HIS A 149 -5.04 -1.99 4.07
N GLN A 150 -3.85 -1.57 3.66
CA GLN A 150 -3.27 -0.30 4.10
C GLN A 150 -4.09 0.89 3.63
N VAL A 151 -4.56 0.88 2.37
CA VAL A 151 -5.44 1.92 1.82
C VAL A 151 -6.75 1.98 2.60
N LEU A 152 -7.39 0.85 2.87
CA LEU A 152 -8.65 0.81 3.63
C LEU A 152 -8.48 1.32 5.06
N THR A 153 -7.36 0.98 5.70
CA THR A 153 -6.99 1.48 7.03
C THR A 153 -6.78 3.00 7.01
N LEU A 154 -6.04 3.50 6.02
CA LEU A 154 -5.78 4.93 5.88
C LEU A 154 -7.04 5.72 5.53
N GLN A 155 -7.92 5.18 4.69
CA GLN A 155 -9.23 5.77 4.39
C GLN A 155 -10.07 5.86 5.66
N SER A 156 -10.12 4.80 6.46
CA SER A 156 -10.82 4.81 7.76
C SER A 156 -10.23 5.84 8.74
N LYS A 157 -8.91 6.03 8.73
CA LYS A 157 -8.25 7.08 9.54
C LYS A 157 -8.57 8.48 9.01
N LEU A 158 -8.58 8.66 7.69
CA LEU A 158 -8.89 9.93 7.05
C LEU A 158 -10.32 10.38 7.38
N VAL A 159 -11.30 9.47 7.26
CA VAL A 159 -12.70 9.76 7.62
C VAL A 159 -12.82 10.15 9.09
N ARG A 160 -12.09 9.48 9.99
CA ARG A 160 -12.06 9.83 11.43
C ARG A 160 -11.37 11.15 11.71
N ALA A 161 -10.30 11.47 10.98
CA ALA A 161 -9.57 12.72 11.12
C ALA A 161 -10.27 13.92 10.44
N GLN A 162 -11.25 13.66 9.57
CA GLN A 162 -12.08 14.69 8.97
C GLN A 162 -12.75 15.50 10.09
N GLU A 163 -12.42 16.79 10.15
CA GLU A 163 -13.04 17.69 11.09
C GLU A 163 -14.55 17.79 10.83
N VAL A 164 -15.34 17.71 11.90
CA VAL A 164 -16.79 17.87 11.86
C VAL A 164 -17.11 19.24 12.40
N SER A 165 -17.65 20.13 11.56
CA SER A 165 -17.98 21.49 11.98
C SER A 165 -19.37 21.54 12.59
N LEU A 166 -19.48 22.25 13.70
CA LEU A 166 -20.74 22.50 14.40
C LEU A 166 -21.57 23.56 13.65
N ILE A 167 -22.85 23.26 13.40
CA ILE A 167 -23.84 24.23 12.90
C ILE A 167 -24.72 24.70 14.05
N SER A 168 -25.35 23.77 14.75
CA SER A 168 -26.25 24.05 15.87
C SER A 168 -26.13 22.97 16.94
N ALA A 169 -26.45 23.32 18.18
CA ALA A 169 -26.45 22.37 19.29
C ALA A 169 -27.60 22.69 20.25
N LYS A 170 -28.37 21.68 20.64
CA LYS A 170 -29.47 21.80 21.61
C LYS A 170 -29.66 20.53 22.43
N VAL A 171 -30.02 20.69 23.69
CA VAL A 171 -30.47 19.61 24.56
C VAL A 171 -31.94 19.33 24.30
N VAL A 172 -32.26 18.07 23.96
CA VAL A 172 -33.61 17.64 23.57
C VAL A 172 -34.27 16.67 24.52
N ASP A 173 -33.49 16.03 25.40
CA ASP A 173 -33.97 14.98 26.28
C ASP A 173 -33.08 14.89 27.53
N SER A 174 -33.58 14.21 28.57
CA SER A 174 -32.83 13.94 29.78
C SER A 174 -33.14 12.56 30.32
N ARG A 175 -32.16 11.93 30.98
CA ARG A 175 -32.35 10.62 31.61
C ARG A 175 -31.63 10.54 32.94
N MET A 176 -32.20 9.78 33.87
CA MET A 176 -31.53 9.40 35.11
C MET A 176 -30.65 8.19 34.87
N THR A 177 -29.40 8.25 35.33
CA THR A 177 -28.47 7.12 35.28
C THR A 177 -27.83 6.87 36.63
N PHE A 178 -27.46 5.63 36.86
CA PHE A 178 -26.82 5.17 38.09
C PHE A 178 -25.42 4.66 37.72
N ARG A 179 -24.38 5.26 38.31
CA ARG A 179 -23.03 4.68 38.30
C ARG A 179 -22.39 4.85 39.67
N GLU A 180 -21.59 3.87 40.07
CA GLU A 180 -20.82 3.91 41.32
C GLU A 180 -21.69 4.21 42.56
N GLY A 181 -22.93 3.68 42.58
CA GLY A 181 -23.88 3.91 43.68
C GLY A 181 -24.45 5.33 43.76
N ARG A 182 -24.22 6.19 42.76
CA ARG A 182 -24.73 7.56 42.70
C ARG A 182 -25.65 7.77 41.50
N GLN A 183 -26.76 8.45 41.75
CA GLN A 183 -27.67 8.93 40.71
C GLN A 183 -27.16 10.24 40.11
N PHE A 184 -27.20 10.34 38.79
CA PHE A 184 -26.97 11.59 38.09
C PHE A 184 -27.76 11.67 36.80
N VAL A 185 -28.05 12.89 36.38
CA VAL A 185 -28.79 13.19 35.16
C VAL A 185 -27.82 13.38 34.00
N GLU A 186 -28.13 12.71 32.89
CA GLU A 186 -27.52 12.95 31.59
C GLU A 186 -28.52 13.65 30.67
N TYR A 187 -27.98 14.51 29.80
CA TYR A 187 -28.75 15.32 28.86
C TYR A 187 -28.40 14.88 27.44
N LYS A 188 -29.42 14.64 26.62
CA LYS A 188 -29.26 14.28 25.21
C LYS A 188 -29.01 15.55 24.41
N LEU A 189 -27.79 15.71 23.96
CA LEU A 189 -27.36 16.77 23.08
C LEU A 189 -27.60 16.33 21.63
N GLN A 190 -28.43 17.08 20.92
CA GLN A 190 -28.55 17.04 19.47
C GLN A 190 -27.57 18.06 18.87
N ILE A 191 -26.70 17.60 17.99
CA ILE A 191 -25.70 18.42 17.30
C ILE A 191 -25.95 18.33 15.81
N GLU A 192 -26.21 19.46 15.16
CA GLU A 192 -26.27 19.55 13.72
C GLU A 192 -24.89 19.89 13.17
N THR A 193 -24.46 19.14 12.17
CA THR A 193 -23.11 19.25 11.60
C THR A 193 -23.18 19.47 10.09
N ASN A 194 -22.12 20.04 9.52
CA ASN A 194 -22.06 20.36 8.09
C ASN A 194 -21.95 19.14 7.18
N ASN A 195 -21.30 18.05 7.63
CA ASN A 195 -20.92 16.94 6.77
C ASN A 195 -21.39 15.56 7.27
N ARG A 196 -21.82 15.43 8.54
CA ARG A 196 -22.27 14.15 9.12
C ARG A 196 -23.75 14.15 9.53
N GLY A 197 -24.50 15.18 9.15
CA GLY A 197 -25.90 15.34 9.53
C GLY A 197 -26.08 15.63 11.01
N THR A 198 -27.13 15.08 11.62
CA THR A 198 -27.44 15.27 13.05
C THR A 198 -26.87 14.14 13.90
N LEU A 199 -26.05 14.49 14.88
CA LEU A 199 -25.48 13.57 15.87
C LEU A 199 -26.22 13.70 17.20
N TYR A 200 -26.27 12.61 17.97
CA TYR A 200 -26.85 12.59 19.31
C TYR A 200 -25.85 12.02 20.32
N VAL A 201 -25.64 12.72 21.43
CA VAL A 201 -24.74 12.28 22.51
C VAL A 201 -25.33 12.59 23.88
N TRP A 202 -25.08 11.72 24.85
CA TRP A 202 -25.47 11.94 26.25
C TRP A 202 -24.31 12.54 27.03
N HIS A 203 -24.54 13.69 27.66
CA HIS A 203 -23.55 14.35 28.50
C HIS A 203 -24.09 14.72 29.87
N ARG A 204 -23.22 14.67 30.88
CA ARG A 204 -23.52 15.19 32.22
C ARG A 204 -23.46 16.72 32.22
N TYR A 205 -24.19 17.34 33.15
CA TYR A 205 -24.18 18.80 33.37
C TYR A 205 -22.77 19.38 33.51
N SER A 206 -21.86 18.64 34.17
CA SER A 206 -20.47 19.05 34.37
C SER A 206 -19.74 19.36 33.07
N THR A 207 -20.07 18.66 31.98
CA THR A 207 -19.44 18.84 30.67
C THR A 207 -19.73 20.25 30.14
N PHE A 208 -21.00 20.64 30.15
CA PHE A 208 -21.45 21.97 29.73
C PHE A 208 -20.90 23.06 30.64
N ARG A 209 -20.87 22.82 31.95
CA ARG A 209 -20.30 23.77 32.91
C ARG A 209 -18.81 23.99 32.69
N ASN A 210 -18.03 22.93 32.46
CA ASN A 210 -16.60 23.05 32.16
C ASN A 210 -16.35 23.80 30.85
N LEU A 211 -17.20 23.56 29.85
CA LEU A 211 -17.17 24.30 28.59
C LEU A 211 -17.48 25.80 28.82
N ALA A 212 -18.54 26.12 29.56
CA ALA A 212 -18.90 27.49 29.92
C ALA A 212 -17.76 28.20 30.67
N THR A 213 -17.20 27.57 31.70
CA THR A 213 -16.03 28.10 32.42
C THR A 213 -14.86 28.35 31.47
N THR A 214 -14.56 27.41 30.56
CA THR A 214 -13.47 27.54 29.60
C THR A 214 -13.70 28.71 28.65
N LEU A 215 -14.92 28.85 28.12
CA LEU A 215 -15.28 29.93 27.23
C LEU A 215 -15.24 31.30 27.94
N GLN A 216 -15.70 31.38 29.19
CA GLN A 216 -15.71 32.62 29.97
C GLN A 216 -14.31 33.06 30.45
N THR A 217 -13.40 32.11 30.71
CA THR A 217 -12.09 32.39 31.35
C THR A 217 -10.91 32.41 30.37
N LYS A 218 -10.79 31.42 29.47
CA LYS A 218 -9.56 31.22 28.69
C LYS A 218 -9.45 32.10 27.46
N ASN A 219 -10.57 32.64 26.97
CA ASN A 219 -10.58 33.24 25.65
C ASN A 219 -10.75 34.77 25.66
N GLY A 220 -10.63 35.42 26.83
CA GLY A 220 -10.75 36.89 26.95
C GLY A 220 -12.12 37.44 26.52
N TYR A 221 -13.11 36.55 26.37
CA TYR A 221 -14.44 36.91 25.89
C TYR A 221 -15.18 37.71 26.96
N ARG A 222 -16.03 38.63 26.51
CA ARG A 222 -16.86 39.42 27.43
C ARG A 222 -17.79 38.43 28.13
N ARG A 223 -17.62 38.25 29.43
CA ARG A 223 -18.50 37.42 30.30
C ARG A 223 -19.99 37.74 30.12
N LYS A 224 -20.31 38.89 29.55
CA LYS A 224 -21.67 39.38 29.28
C LYS A 224 -22.38 38.60 28.16
N ASP A 225 -21.64 38.01 27.22
CA ASP A 225 -22.23 37.45 25.99
C ASP A 225 -22.55 35.94 26.12
N ILE A 226 -22.07 35.29 27.19
CA ILE A 226 -22.32 33.87 27.46
C ILE A 226 -23.10 33.75 28.79
N PRO A 227 -24.34 33.24 28.77
CA PRO A 227 -25.11 33.00 29.99
C PRO A 227 -24.34 32.11 30.98
N ASP A 228 -24.41 32.46 32.27
CA ASP A 228 -23.81 31.63 33.30
C ASP A 228 -24.69 30.42 33.62
N LEU A 229 -24.03 29.29 33.91
CA LEU A 229 -24.71 28.04 34.24
C LEU A 229 -24.74 27.87 35.77
N PRO A 230 -25.93 27.65 36.38
CA PRO A 230 -26.07 27.62 37.83
C PRO A 230 -25.17 26.57 38.52
N ASN A 231 -24.67 26.91 39.72
CA ASN A 231 -23.75 26.06 40.48
C ASN A 231 -24.49 24.90 41.19
N LYS A 232 -23.70 23.92 41.65
CA LYS A 232 -24.09 22.60 42.12
C LYS A 232 -25.07 22.51 43.30
N GLN A 233 -25.49 23.62 43.90
CA GLN A 233 -26.43 23.58 45.02
C GLN A 233 -27.81 23.03 44.63
N LEU A 234 -28.10 22.97 43.32
CA LEU A 234 -29.29 22.30 42.78
C LEU A 234 -29.15 20.77 42.62
N PHE A 235 -28.00 20.15 42.93
CA PHE A 235 -27.84 18.68 42.82
C PHE A 235 -28.32 17.91 44.05
N ALA A 236 -28.71 18.60 45.12
CA ALA A 236 -29.34 17.95 46.27
C ALA A 236 -30.76 17.47 45.94
N SER A 237 -31.47 18.13 45.02
CA SER A 237 -32.79 17.73 44.54
C SER A 237 -32.79 17.52 43.03
N LEU A 238 -32.96 16.26 42.60
CA LEU A 238 -33.11 15.88 41.21
C LEU A 238 -34.61 15.85 40.81
N SER A 239 -35.35 16.90 41.17
CA SER A 239 -36.76 17.00 40.79
C SER A 239 -36.88 17.30 39.29
N GLU A 240 -37.96 16.82 38.68
CA GLU A 240 -38.25 17.04 37.26
C GLU A 240 -38.25 18.53 36.89
N LYS A 241 -38.79 19.39 37.76
CA LYS A 241 -38.80 20.86 37.56
C LYS A 241 -37.38 21.42 37.42
N ILE A 242 -36.45 20.99 38.26
CA ILE A 242 -35.05 21.43 38.23
C ILE A 242 -34.35 20.91 36.96
N VAL A 243 -34.67 19.69 36.53
CA VAL A 243 -34.12 19.14 35.28
C VAL A 243 -34.60 19.96 34.08
N GLN A 244 -35.86 20.35 34.03
CA GLN A 244 -36.42 21.20 32.97
C GLN A 244 -35.80 22.61 32.96
N GLU A 245 -35.70 23.27 34.12
CA GLU A 245 -35.02 24.56 34.24
C GLU A 245 -33.56 24.49 33.76
N ARG A 246 -32.86 23.38 34.06
CA ARG A 246 -31.51 23.15 33.56
C ARG A 246 -31.47 22.98 32.06
N ILE A 247 -32.39 22.22 31.46
CA ILE A 247 -32.47 22.07 30.00
C ILE A 247 -32.62 23.44 29.34
N GLN A 248 -33.50 24.30 29.88
CA GLN A 248 -33.68 25.65 29.38
C GLN A 248 -32.38 26.47 29.44
N LYS A 249 -31.71 26.48 30.61
CA LYS A 249 -30.44 27.20 30.78
C LYS A 249 -29.31 26.64 29.91
N LEU A 250 -29.28 25.33 29.71
CA LEU A 250 -28.32 24.68 28.81
C LEU A 250 -28.57 25.09 27.36
N ASN A 251 -29.83 25.18 26.93
CA ASN A 251 -30.18 25.62 25.58
C ASN A 251 -29.85 27.10 25.36
N GLU A 252 -30.19 27.99 26.30
CA GLU A 252 -29.80 29.40 26.27
C GLU A 252 -28.27 29.54 26.15
N PHE A 253 -27.52 28.76 26.93
CA PHE A 253 -26.06 28.75 26.89
C PHE A 253 -25.53 28.24 25.53
N LEU A 254 -26.05 27.11 25.03
CA LEU A 254 -25.58 26.51 23.77
C LEU A 254 -25.89 27.41 22.57
N GLU A 255 -27.06 28.05 22.57
CA GLU A 255 -27.46 29.02 21.56
C GLU A 255 -26.49 30.21 21.54
N ALA A 256 -26.25 30.84 22.70
CA ALA A 256 -25.26 31.92 22.81
C ALA A 256 -23.85 31.46 22.41
N ALA A 257 -23.42 30.28 22.87
CA ALA A 257 -22.10 29.73 22.57
C ALA A 257 -21.91 29.39 21.08
N THR A 258 -22.99 29.11 20.36
CA THR A 258 -22.98 28.77 18.93
C THR A 258 -23.08 30.03 18.06
N ASN A 259 -23.98 30.95 18.41
CA ASN A 259 -24.24 32.17 17.62
C ASN A 259 -23.14 33.23 17.77
N THR A 260 -22.32 33.14 18.81
CA THR A 260 -21.24 34.11 19.02
C THR A 260 -20.03 33.79 18.14
N ASP A 261 -19.81 34.60 17.10
CA ASP A 261 -18.82 34.39 16.04
C ASP A 261 -17.38 34.19 16.53
N TYR A 262 -16.95 35.00 17.48
CA TYR A 262 -15.57 34.99 17.96
C TYR A 262 -15.25 33.79 18.87
N LEU A 263 -16.25 32.98 19.27
CA LEU A 263 -16.02 31.80 20.12
C LEU A 263 -15.40 30.65 19.32
N GLN A 264 -14.54 29.88 19.97
CA GLN A 264 -14.06 28.60 19.45
C GLN A 264 -14.06 27.58 20.57
N TRP A 265 -14.63 26.43 20.26
CA TRP A 265 -14.70 25.30 21.17
C TRP A 265 -14.97 24.01 20.39
N GLY A 266 -14.79 22.89 21.07
CA GLY A 266 -15.19 21.60 20.55
C GLY A 266 -15.81 20.75 21.65
N ILE A 267 -16.63 19.79 21.23
CA ILE A 267 -17.25 18.81 22.11
C ILE A 267 -17.07 17.42 21.51
N ARG A 268 -16.74 16.47 22.38
CA ARG A 268 -16.51 15.08 21.99
C ARG A 268 -17.84 14.34 21.98
N VAL A 269 -18.21 13.79 20.83
CA VAL A 269 -19.41 12.95 20.66
C VAL A 269 -19.09 11.51 21.06
N ASP A 270 -17.97 10.99 20.54
CA ASP A 270 -17.52 9.61 20.74
C ASP A 270 -16.00 9.54 20.97
N GLN A 271 -15.46 8.33 21.17
CA GLN A 271 -14.02 8.10 21.31
C GLN A 271 -13.20 8.63 20.11
N ASP A 272 -13.79 8.58 18.92
CA ASP A 272 -13.11 8.95 17.66
C ASP A 272 -13.71 10.19 16.98
N THR A 273 -14.79 10.78 17.52
CA THR A 273 -15.49 11.92 16.89
C THR A 273 -15.55 13.11 17.83
N CYS A 274 -14.95 14.22 17.40
CA CYS A 274 -15.09 15.53 18.02
C CYS A 274 -15.72 16.50 17.02
N VAL A 275 -16.68 17.29 17.50
CA VAL A 275 -17.33 18.34 16.72
C VAL A 275 -16.81 19.70 17.18
N TYR A 276 -16.49 20.58 16.24
CA TYR A 276 -15.83 21.85 16.51
C TYR A 276 -16.62 23.03 15.98
N LYS A 277 -16.76 24.07 16.81
CA LYS A 277 -17.11 25.42 16.38
C LYS A 277 -15.80 26.19 16.16
N ARG A 278 -15.58 26.68 14.94
CA ARG A 278 -14.47 27.59 14.60
C ARG A 278 -14.90 29.04 14.77
N ARG A 279 -13.93 29.93 14.98
CA ARG A 279 -14.17 31.38 14.92
C ARG A 279 -14.48 31.76 13.47
N THR A 280 -15.60 32.43 13.24
CA THR A 280 -15.89 33.08 11.97
C THR A 280 -15.15 34.42 11.99
N ARG A 281 -14.05 34.53 11.23
CA ARG A 281 -13.41 35.84 11.01
C ARG A 281 -14.38 36.66 10.16
N SER A 282 -15.01 37.66 10.77
CA SER A 282 -15.74 38.70 10.06
C SER A 282 -14.81 39.28 8.99
N SER A 283 -15.29 39.37 7.76
CA SER A 283 -14.56 39.85 6.58
C SER A 283 -14.18 41.32 6.70
N SER A 284 -13.13 41.62 7.48
CA SER A 284 -12.42 42.89 7.47
C SER A 284 -10.95 42.65 7.81
N GLY A 285 -10.08 42.65 6.80
CA GLY A 285 -8.63 42.64 7.00
C GLY A 285 -7.92 41.44 6.37
N SER A 286 -7.52 41.63 5.12
CA SER A 286 -6.55 40.84 4.39
C SER A 286 -5.23 40.60 5.16
N THR A 287 -4.57 39.48 4.82
CA THR A 287 -3.15 39.15 5.06
C THR A 287 -2.71 38.92 6.51
N ASP A 288 -3.12 37.79 7.11
CA ASP A 288 -2.17 36.95 7.87
C ASP A 288 -2.78 35.55 8.06
N SER A 289 -2.44 34.63 7.17
CA SER A 289 -2.96 33.26 7.14
C SER A 289 -1.85 32.26 6.94
N MET A 290 -0.70 32.37 7.63
CA MET A 290 0.28 31.26 7.69
C MET A 290 1.12 31.15 8.98
N ARG A 291 0.84 31.89 10.07
CA ARG A 291 1.78 31.88 11.24
C ARG A 291 1.24 31.55 12.63
N ALA A 292 -0.07 31.47 12.87
CA ALA A 292 -0.57 31.29 14.24
C ALA A 292 -0.89 29.84 14.66
N ASP A 293 -1.05 28.89 13.73
CA ASP A 293 -1.65 27.58 14.06
C ASP A 293 -0.67 26.48 14.53
N LEU A 294 0.61 26.78 14.76
CA LEU A 294 1.58 25.75 15.16
C LEU A 294 1.83 25.60 16.67
N ARG A 295 1.21 26.40 17.55
CA ARG A 295 1.59 26.40 18.98
C ARG A 295 0.51 26.17 20.03
N GLU A 296 -0.76 25.97 19.67
CA GLU A 296 -1.83 25.78 20.68
C GLU A 296 -2.57 24.43 20.62
N SER A 297 -2.01 23.44 19.92
CA SER A 297 -2.51 22.06 19.97
C SER A 297 -1.77 21.28 21.06
N MET A 298 -2.31 21.28 22.28
CA MET A 298 -2.45 20.10 23.17
C MET A 298 -2.85 20.52 24.60
N VAL A 299 -4.16 20.72 24.82
CA VAL A 299 -4.76 20.47 26.14
C VAL A 299 -6.09 19.75 25.93
N SER A 300 -6.02 18.43 25.82
CA SER A 300 -7.16 17.54 26.02
C SER A 300 -7.49 17.53 27.51
N THR A 301 -8.63 18.07 27.92
CA THR A 301 -9.17 17.88 29.27
C THR A 301 -9.75 16.46 29.38
N ILE A 302 -8.90 15.50 29.73
CA ILE A 302 -9.33 14.19 30.22
C ILE A 302 -9.29 14.25 31.75
N ALA A 303 -10.46 14.40 32.36
CA ALA A 303 -10.66 14.06 33.76
C ALA A 303 -11.20 12.62 33.80
N SER A 304 -10.29 11.66 33.81
CA SER A 304 -10.59 10.28 34.18
C SER A 304 -10.12 10.08 35.61
N SER A 305 -11.07 9.91 36.51
CA SER A 305 -10.85 9.24 37.78
C SER A 305 -10.64 7.76 37.46
N ASP A 306 -9.40 7.27 37.56
CA ASP A 306 -9.16 5.92 38.05
C ASP A 306 -7.75 5.85 38.64
N ALA A 307 -7.69 5.35 39.87
CA ALA A 307 -6.48 5.16 40.63
C ALA A 307 -6.18 3.67 40.61
N SER A 308 -5.03 3.27 40.05
CA SER A 308 -4.10 2.31 40.67
C SER A 308 -3.11 1.72 39.66
N HIS A 309 -1.91 1.47 40.17
CA HIS A 309 -0.82 0.65 39.61
C HIS A 309 0.15 1.29 38.60
N SER A 310 1.30 1.70 39.14
CA SER A 310 2.59 1.54 38.46
C SER A 310 3.66 1.24 39.52
N PRO A 311 4.35 0.09 39.48
CA PRO A 311 5.56 -0.10 40.26
C PRO A 311 6.74 0.36 39.40
N ARG A 312 7.41 1.44 39.83
CA ARG A 312 8.75 1.76 39.35
C ARG A 312 9.76 1.26 40.37
N SER A 313 10.45 0.21 39.95
CA SER A 313 11.74 -0.21 40.48
C SER A 313 12.75 0.93 40.31
N SER A 314 13.30 1.42 41.41
CA SER A 314 14.62 2.04 41.44
C SER A 314 15.31 1.66 42.73
N SER A 315 16.39 0.92 42.54
CA SER A 315 17.32 0.40 43.52
C SER A 315 17.89 1.45 44.47
N ARG A 316 18.33 0.93 45.63
CA ARG A 316 19.51 1.35 46.41
C ARG A 316 19.44 2.76 47.02
N GLU A 317 19.25 2.83 48.33
CA GLU A 317 20.37 2.80 49.28
C GLU A 317 19.88 2.75 50.73
N SER A 318 20.64 1.98 51.49
CA SER A 318 20.50 1.57 52.88
C SER A 318 20.72 2.69 53.88
N PHE A 319 19.93 2.74 54.97
CA PHE A 319 20.43 3.14 56.29
C PHE A 319 19.70 2.39 57.43
N SER A 320 20.53 1.97 58.38
CA SER A 320 20.28 1.05 59.49
C SER A 320 19.45 1.67 60.62
N ILE A 321 18.68 0.80 61.27
CA ILE A 321 18.08 0.94 62.61
C ILE A 321 19.19 1.09 63.67
N ARG A 322 19.02 2.01 64.64
CA ARG A 322 19.21 1.86 66.11
C ARG A 322 19.17 3.24 66.80
N GLU A 323 18.17 3.57 67.63
CA GLU A 323 18.04 3.33 69.09
C GLU A 323 18.59 4.48 69.98
N SER A 324 17.79 4.80 71.01
CA SER A 324 18.14 5.37 72.33
C SER A 324 18.43 6.87 72.56
N PHE A 325 17.52 7.45 73.36
CA PHE A 325 17.72 8.18 74.63
C PHE A 325 18.71 9.34 74.79
N PHE A 326 18.15 10.43 75.34
CA PHE A 326 18.67 11.45 76.28
C PHE A 326 18.61 12.90 75.76
N GLY A 327 18.03 13.81 76.55
CA GLY A 327 18.23 15.25 76.33
C GLY A 327 17.18 16.21 76.88
N ARG A 328 16.87 16.12 78.17
CA ARG A 328 16.12 17.12 78.95
C ARG A 328 16.96 18.41 79.04
N ARG A 329 16.42 19.58 78.65
CA ARG A 329 16.73 20.88 79.30
C ARG A 329 15.68 21.95 79.01
N LYS A 330 15.11 22.47 80.10
CA LYS A 330 14.30 23.69 80.21
C LYS A 330 15.21 24.92 80.19
N HIS A 331 14.72 26.02 79.60
CA HIS A 331 14.93 27.39 80.09
C HIS A 331 13.77 28.27 79.61
N SER A 332 12.75 28.44 80.45
CA SER A 332 12.22 29.71 80.98
C SER A 332 10.86 29.49 81.62
#